data_AF-A0A7X6ZVM5-F1
#
_entry.id   AF-A0A7X6ZVM5-F1
#
_cell.length_a   1.000
_cell.length_b   1.000
_cell.length_c   1.000
_cell.angle_alpha   90.00
_cell.angle_beta   90.00
_cell.angle_gamma   90.00
#
_symmetry.space_group_name_H-M   'P 1'
#
loop_
_entity.id
_entity.type
_entity.pdbx_description
1 polymer ?
#
loop_
_entity_poly.entity_id
_entity_poly.type
_entity_poly.pdbx_seq_one_letter_code
_entity_poly.pdbx_strand_id
1 'polypeptide(L)'
;MPTPITPWGALTILLDEKLIAPCGMNCCLCIAYQFKENDINTLGFHKKYCPGCIPRGEYCTHMRDACELLAKGSFRFCFECESFPCKRLKALDKRYRTKYHMGMIENLNY
;
A
#
# COMPACT_ATOMS: atom_id res chain seq x y z
N MET A 1 19.29 -14.10 -15.12
CA MET A 1 20.55 -14.29 -14.38
C MET A 1 20.22 -14.16 -12.90
N PRO A 2 20.41 -15.20 -12.07
CA PRO A 2 20.05 -15.17 -10.66
C PRO A 2 21.12 -14.41 -9.86
N THR A 3 20.72 -13.42 -9.08
CA THR A 3 21.61 -12.67 -8.17
C THR A 3 21.86 -13.44 -6.87
N PRO A 4 23.01 -13.19 -6.20
CA PRO A 4 23.58 -14.08 -5.21
C PRO A 4 22.89 -13.99 -3.85
N ILE A 5 22.82 -15.14 -3.20
CA ILE A 5 22.25 -15.36 -1.87
C ILE A 5 23.27 -14.83 -0.85
N THR A 6 22.91 -13.82 -0.05
CA THR A 6 23.74 -13.36 1.08
C THR A 6 23.50 -14.21 2.33
N PRO A 7 24.49 -14.35 3.23
CA PRO A 7 24.52 -15.42 4.24
C PRO A 7 23.94 -15.03 5.62
N TRP A 8 23.23 -13.92 5.73
CA TRP A 8 22.57 -13.49 6.98
C TRP A 8 21.09 -13.32 6.69
N GLY A 9 20.26 -14.19 7.25
CA GLY A 9 18.80 -14.29 7.06
C GLY A 9 18.01 -13.10 7.61
N ALA A 10 18.29 -11.90 7.14
CA ALA A 10 17.32 -10.82 7.14
C ALA A 10 16.42 -11.04 5.93
N LEU A 11 15.20 -11.49 6.20
CA LEU A 11 14.06 -11.39 5.31
C LEU A 11 13.94 -9.91 4.88
N THR A 12 14.70 -9.52 3.87
CA THR A 12 14.35 -8.36 3.07
C THR A 12 13.07 -8.82 2.40
N ILE A 13 11.94 -8.49 3.03
CA ILE A 13 10.67 -8.38 2.32
C ILE A 13 11.05 -7.48 1.15
N LEU A 14 11.26 -8.08 -0.02
CA LEU A 14 11.44 -7.35 -1.25
C LEU A 14 10.19 -6.49 -1.32
N LEU A 15 10.36 -5.21 -1.00
CA LEU A 15 9.29 -4.25 -1.13
C LEU A 15 9.07 -4.18 -2.64
N ASP A 16 8.16 -5.00 -3.16
CA ASP A 16 7.79 -4.92 -4.55
C ASP A 16 7.11 -3.56 -4.69
N GLU A 17 7.82 -2.62 -5.30
CA GLU A 17 7.38 -1.25 -5.51
C GLU A 17 6.01 -1.21 -6.20
N LYS A 18 5.66 -2.26 -6.96
CA LYS A 18 4.35 -2.45 -7.60
C LYS A 18 3.20 -2.59 -6.60
N LEU A 19 3.52 -2.93 -5.34
CA LEU A 19 2.56 -3.08 -4.24
C LEU A 19 2.50 -1.84 -3.34
N ILE A 20 3.27 -0.79 -3.63
CA ILE A 20 3.10 0.52 -2.99
C ILE A 20 1.97 1.29 -3.68
N ALA A 21 0.93 1.63 -2.94
CA ALA A 21 -0.18 2.41 -3.45
C ALA A 21 0.23 3.87 -3.71
N PRO A 22 -0.54 4.63 -4.52
CA PRO A 22 -0.36 6.07 -4.70
C PRO A 22 -0.21 6.88 -3.40
N CYS A 23 -0.88 6.44 -2.31
CA CYS A 23 -0.81 7.08 -1.00
C CYS A 23 0.31 6.55 -0.07
N GLY A 24 1.16 5.63 -0.53
CA GLY A 24 2.22 5.02 0.28
C GLY A 24 1.81 3.74 1.01
N MET A 25 0.57 3.27 0.85
CA MET A 25 0.11 2.00 1.44
C MET A 25 0.83 0.80 0.83
N ASN A 26 1.55 0.04 1.64
CA ASN A 26 2.00 -1.29 1.26
C ASN A 26 0.79 -2.25 1.19
N CYS A 27 0.43 -2.67 -0.02
CA CYS A 27 -0.72 -3.52 -0.27
C CYS A 27 -0.61 -4.89 0.42
N CYS A 28 0.59 -5.41 0.70
CA CYS A 28 0.77 -6.66 1.45
C CYS A 28 0.16 -6.61 2.86
N LEU A 29 0.08 -5.41 3.46
CA LEU A 29 -0.54 -5.19 4.77
C LEU A 29 -2.04 -4.89 4.67
N CYS A 30 -2.59 -4.75 3.46
CA CYS A 30 -4.01 -4.51 3.26
C CYS A 30 -4.80 -5.80 3.43
N ILE A 31 -5.84 -5.75 4.26
CA ILE A 31 -6.68 -6.93 4.55
C ILE A 31 -7.32 -7.53 3.29
N ALA A 32 -7.78 -6.71 2.34
CA ALA A 32 -8.39 -7.19 1.11
C ALA A 32 -7.39 -7.85 0.15
N TYR A 33 -6.11 -7.45 0.23
CA TYR A 33 -5.03 -8.12 -0.48
C TYR A 33 -4.72 -9.46 0.19
N GLN A 34 -4.61 -9.49 1.52
CA GLN A 34 -4.38 -10.73 2.27
C GLN A 34 -5.51 -11.75 2.10
N PHE A 35 -6.77 -11.32 1.93
CA PHE A 35 -7.87 -12.23 1.60
C PHE A 35 -7.64 -12.99 0.30
N LYS A 36 -7.08 -12.32 -0.72
CA LYS A 36 -6.70 -12.92 -1.99
C LYS A 36 -5.53 -13.88 -1.79
N GLU A 37 -4.46 -13.43 -1.14
CA GLU A 37 -3.23 -14.22 -0.98
C GLU A 37 -3.45 -15.50 -0.16
N ASN A 38 -4.37 -15.46 0.81
CA ASN A 38 -4.72 -16.63 1.62
C ASN A 38 -5.94 -17.40 1.07
N ASP A 39 -6.49 -16.98 -0.07
CA ASP A 39 -7.69 -17.52 -0.72
C ASP A 39 -8.81 -17.93 0.27
N ILE A 40 -9.16 -17.02 1.18
CA ILE A 40 -10.00 -17.34 2.33
C ILE A 40 -11.42 -17.78 1.94
N ASN A 41 -11.89 -17.47 0.73
CA ASN A 41 -13.21 -17.89 0.29
C ASN A 41 -13.30 -19.42 0.11
N THR A 42 -12.17 -20.12 -0.04
CA THR A 42 -12.13 -21.59 0.01
C THR A 42 -12.51 -22.16 1.38
N LEU A 43 -12.41 -21.35 2.43
CA LEU A 43 -12.80 -21.70 3.80
C LEU A 43 -14.28 -21.36 4.09
N GLY A 44 -15.07 -21.01 3.07
CA GLY A 44 -16.49 -20.64 3.22
C GLY A 44 -16.74 -19.16 3.55
N PHE A 45 -15.71 -18.31 3.47
CA PHE A 45 -15.91 -16.86 3.52
C PHE A 45 -16.38 -16.30 2.17
N HIS A 46 -16.97 -15.11 2.19
CA HIS A 46 -17.39 -14.37 0.99
C HIS A 46 -16.85 -12.95 1.03
N LYS A 47 -15.54 -12.80 0.81
CA LYS A 47 -14.85 -11.50 0.80
C LYS A 47 -14.41 -11.12 -0.62
N LYS A 48 -14.41 -9.82 -0.90
CA LYS A 48 -13.87 -9.27 -2.15
C LYS A 48 -12.35 -9.31 -2.13
N TYR A 49 -11.75 -9.86 -3.18
CA TYR A 49 -10.31 -9.88 -3.38
C TYR A 49 -9.80 -8.57 -3.98
N CYS A 50 -8.61 -8.16 -3.57
CA CYS A 50 -7.94 -6.96 -4.08
C CYS A 50 -6.60 -7.35 -4.72
N PRO A 51 -6.37 -7.01 -6.00
CA PRO A 51 -5.08 -7.30 -6.65
C PRO A 51 -3.98 -6.31 -6.24
N GLY A 52 -4.30 -5.24 -5.51
CA GLY A 52 -3.39 -4.14 -5.17
C GLY A 52 -3.91 -2.80 -5.71
N CYS A 53 -3.49 -1.67 -5.13
CA CYS A 53 -4.04 -0.36 -5.49
C CYS A 53 -3.67 0.08 -6.91
N ILE A 54 -2.43 -0.16 -7.34
CA ILE A 54 -1.97 0.13 -8.71
C ILE A 54 -2.67 -0.78 -9.74
N PRO A 55 -2.58 -2.12 -9.66
CA PRO A 55 -3.16 -3.00 -10.67
C PRO A 55 -4.68 -2.94 -10.74
N ARG A 56 -5.37 -2.57 -9.64
CA ARG A 56 -6.82 -2.37 -9.64
C ARG A 56 -7.25 -1.18 -10.51
N GLY A 57 -6.41 -0.16 -10.69
CA GLY A 57 -6.76 1.03 -11.49
C GLY A 57 -7.83 1.94 -10.89
N GLU A 58 -8.30 1.68 -9.66
CA GLU A 58 -9.32 2.50 -8.97
C GLU A 58 -8.71 3.45 -7.92
N TYR A 59 -7.42 3.76 -8.05
CA TYR A 59 -6.66 4.60 -7.09
C TYR A 59 -6.79 4.11 -5.63
N CYS A 60 -6.58 5.00 -4.66
CA CYS A 60 -6.66 4.69 -3.24
C CYS A 60 -8.10 4.78 -2.71
N THR A 61 -8.91 3.74 -2.99
CA THR A 61 -10.33 3.67 -2.56
C THR A 61 -10.54 3.92 -1.06
N HIS A 62 -9.63 3.46 -0.19
CA HIS A 62 -9.71 3.68 1.27
C HIS A 62 -9.48 5.14 1.69
N MET A 63 -8.98 6.00 0.80
CA MET A 63 -8.83 7.45 1.01
C MET A 63 -9.77 8.29 0.16
N ARG A 64 -10.56 7.66 -0.73
CA ARG A 64 -11.40 8.34 -1.72
C ARG A 64 -12.30 9.42 -1.12
N ASP A 65 -13.00 9.09 -0.05
CA ASP A 65 -13.99 9.98 0.57
C ASP A 65 -13.36 11.16 1.32
N ALA A 66 -12.04 11.18 1.46
CA ALA A 66 -11.32 12.19 2.24
C ALA A 66 -10.18 12.87 1.47
N CYS A 67 -9.97 12.51 0.21
CA CYS A 67 -9.03 13.17 -0.68
C CYS A 67 -9.56 13.04 -2.12
N GLU A 68 -10.18 14.11 -2.59
CA GLU A 68 -10.77 14.16 -3.93
C GLU A 68 -9.72 14.02 -5.04
N LEU A 69 -8.51 14.57 -4.84
CA LEU A 69 -7.41 14.45 -5.81
C LEU A 69 -6.98 12.99 -6.01
N LEU A 70 -6.90 12.20 -4.94
CA LEU A 70 -6.66 10.76 -5.03
C LEU A 70 -7.85 10.02 -5.65
N ALA A 71 -9.08 10.44 -5.34
CA ALA A 71 -10.29 9.84 -5.90
C ALA A 71 -10.37 10.01 -7.42
N LYS A 72 -9.94 11.17 -7.92
CA LYS A 72 -9.90 11.51 -9.34
C LYS A 72 -8.64 11.01 -10.05
N GLY A 73 -7.62 10.56 -9.31
CA GLY A 73 -6.34 10.18 -9.87
C GLY A 73 -5.56 11.36 -10.45
N SER A 74 -5.69 12.55 -9.84
CA SER A 74 -5.08 13.79 -10.33
C SER A 74 -3.55 13.79 -10.32
N PHE A 75 -2.94 12.84 -9.61
CA PHE A 75 -1.49 12.62 -9.55
C PHE A 75 -1.22 11.12 -9.41
N ARG A 76 0.01 10.69 -9.75
CA ARG A 76 0.38 9.28 -9.69
C ARG A 76 0.71 8.85 -8.26
N PHE A 77 1.39 9.70 -7.50
CA PHE A 77 1.69 9.49 -6.09
C PHE A 77 1.44 10.74 -5.26
N CYS A 78 1.15 10.56 -3.96
CA CYS A 78 0.86 11.66 -3.05
C CYS A 78 2.02 12.66 -2.91
N PHE A 79 3.27 12.29 -3.18
CA PHE A 79 4.40 13.22 -3.10
C PHE A 79 4.34 14.34 -4.16
N GLU A 80 3.59 14.13 -5.25
CA GLU A 80 3.36 15.13 -6.31
C GLU A 80 2.31 16.18 -5.90
N CYS A 81 1.59 15.94 -4.80
CA CYS A 81 0.58 16.87 -4.30
C CYS A 81 1.25 18.03 -3.55
N GLU A 82 0.86 19.27 -3.87
CA GLU A 82 1.38 20.49 -3.22
C GLU A 82 1.21 20.50 -1.70
N SER A 83 0.19 19.81 -1.19
CA SER A 83 -0.10 19.71 0.25
C SER A 83 0.66 18.58 0.97
N PHE A 84 1.56 17.87 0.27
CA PHE A 84 2.30 16.76 0.83
C PHE A 84 3.40 17.20 1.82
N PRO A 85 3.60 16.49 2.94
CA PRO A 85 2.73 15.48 3.52
C PRO A 85 1.52 16.12 4.24
N CYS A 86 0.30 15.81 3.77
CA CYS A 86 -0.91 16.42 4.29
C CYS A 86 -1.31 15.86 5.66
N LYS A 87 -2.12 16.61 6.43
CA LYS A 87 -2.56 16.22 7.80
C LYS A 87 -3.15 14.82 7.86
N ARG A 88 -3.95 14.44 6.85
CA ARG A 88 -4.58 13.12 6.80
C ARG A 88 -3.58 12.00 6.52
N LEU A 89 -2.65 12.20 5.60
CA LEU A 89 -1.61 11.22 5.32
C LEU A 89 -0.71 11.02 6.54
N LYS A 90 -0.34 12.09 7.26
CA LYS A 90 0.39 12.01 8.54
C LYS A 90 -0.35 11.18 9.60
N ALA A 91 -1.68 11.33 9.70
CA ALA A 91 -2.48 10.52 10.63
C ALA A 91 -2.55 9.04 10.22
N LEU A 92 -2.64 8.75 8.92
CA LEU A 92 -2.57 7.39 8.38
C LEU A 92 -1.21 6.75 8.64
N ASP A 93 -0.15 7.48 8.30
CA ASP A 93 1.25 7.10 8.52
C ASP A 93 1.52 6.78 9.99
N LYS A 94 1.13 7.66 10.93
CA LYS A 94 1.28 7.42 12.37
C LYS A 94 0.64 6.11 12.79
N ARG A 95 -0.61 5.84 12.37
CA ARG A 95 -1.33 4.61 12.73
C ARG A 95 -0.60 3.36 12.24
N TYR A 96 -0.08 3.40 11.01
CA TYR A 96 0.59 2.24 10.42
C TYR A 96 2.01 2.05 10.94
N ARG A 97 2.75 3.13 11.21
CA ARG A 97 4.05 3.06 11.89
C ARG A 97 3.91 2.42 13.27
N THR A 98 2.91 2.83 14.05
CA THR A 98 2.73 2.29 15.41
C THR A 98 2.26 0.84 15.44
N LYS A 99 1.50 0.39 14.43
CA LYS A 99 0.86 -0.94 14.45
C LYS A 99 1.60 -1.98 13.61
N TYR A 100 2.24 -1.55 12.52
CA TYR A 100 2.81 -2.43 11.51
C TYR A 100 4.28 -2.09 11.20
N HIS A 101 4.89 -1.14 11.91
CA HIS A 101 6.27 -0.69 11.69
C HIS A 101 6.54 -0.29 10.22
N MET A 102 5.54 0.28 9.55
CA MET A 102 5.60 0.67 8.14
C MET A 102 5.20 2.14 7.97
N GLY A 103 6.03 2.92 7.28
CA GLY A 103 5.80 4.33 6.98
C GLY A 103 5.17 4.53 5.60
N MET A 104 4.00 5.17 5.56
CA MET A 104 3.36 5.55 4.29
C MET A 104 4.18 6.61 3.57
N ILE A 105 4.62 7.63 4.32
CA ILE A 105 5.39 8.75 3.77
C ILE A 105 6.77 8.25 3.32
N GLU A 106 7.35 7.32 4.09
CA GLU A 106 8.64 6.73 3.78
C GLU A 106 8.61 5.83 2.54
N ASN A 107 7.53 5.06 2.34
CA ASN A 107 7.32 4.29 1.11
C ASN A 107 7.19 5.18 -0.15
N LEU A 108 7.02 6.50 0.03
CA LEU A 108 6.95 7.47 -1.06
C LEU A 108 8.28 8.21 -1.25
N ASN A 109 9.30 7.94 -0.43
CA ASN A 109 10.66 8.42 -0.69
C ASN A 109 11.26 7.55 -1.79
N TYR A 110 11.43 8.14 -2.96
CA TYR A 110 12.04 7.53 -4.14
C TYR A 110 13.37 8.23 -4.45
#